data_AF-A0A6G9ZDP4-F1
#
_entry.id   AF-A0A6G9ZDP4-F1
#
_cell.length_a   1.000
_cell.length_b   1.000
_cell.length_c   1.000
_cell.angle_alpha   90.00
_cell.angle_beta   90.00
_cell.angle_gamma   90.00
#
_symmetry.space_group_name_H-M   'P 1'
#
loop_
_entity.id
_entity.type
_entity.pdbx_description
1 polymer ?
#
loop_
_entity_poly.entity_id
_entity_poly.type
_entity_poly.pdbx_seq_one_letter_code
_entity_poly.pdbx_strand_id
1 'polypeptide(L)'
;MSTELWPSLPTSLSADPVLVAFADALQQLVLPPRQALDALPRHLSAQGAPQGWLRWLCEAFGMRTEPDWDSARLRAALREGPLLAGTRGTADALCREALLVHGCVLGLADPGRVEASGGSRMQASSLARNRHLEVHARATAPQLPALHRLVAAHCPAWLPFTLAATTADTRAAEEIPLDGVDGVLAGPGGEVYVWQENPAVYAVWLVDPGTGSAARLAGTGDKGTGGNGKPAPETKIGQVRGLALGTEAQVILSTGHQLRHIDTTGDLTTLPVPGPRWRGYPRGMVMHPDGTLFVAEDSQAGSPSRVYAIDPSFTRIEIVAGPALRGSRDTDDADSQARAVSLNRPHHLALDAVGGTLYIADTGNHRVLALDLHRRTLTTVAGTGTAGAGPDGEPATQSPLDQPWSVATAADGRLFISEHGNHRVRVVDPDGRIRTVAGSLERTDHDDGDGRTATEALLRSPTGVSVDDRRGVLYITESSPGRVRQVDLASGIITAFAGAQHTPARAAP
;
A
#
# COMPACT_ATOMS: atom_id res chain seq x y z
N MET A 1 19.96 -2.91 -43.12
CA MET A 1 18.75 -3.60 -43.60
C MET A 1 18.80 -4.99 -42.99
N SER A 2 18.15 -5.15 -41.82
CA SER A 2 16.86 -5.86 -41.63
C SER A 2 17.07 -7.39 -41.59
N THR A 3 16.93 -8.02 -40.41
CA THR A 3 15.77 -8.80 -39.91
C THR A 3 15.93 -10.31 -40.18
N GLU A 4 16.08 -11.12 -39.11
CA GLU A 4 15.25 -12.30 -38.75
C GLU A 4 15.98 -13.39 -37.90
N LEU A 5 15.40 -13.64 -36.72
CA LEU A 5 15.12 -14.94 -36.05
C LEU A 5 16.26 -15.81 -35.46
N TRP A 6 16.34 -15.79 -34.12
CA TRP A 6 16.89 -16.87 -33.27
C TRP A 6 15.88 -18.02 -33.08
N PRO A 7 16.33 -19.29 -33.09
CA PRO A 7 15.85 -20.26 -32.11
C PRO A 7 16.99 -21.03 -31.39
N SER A 8 16.68 -21.45 -30.15
CA SER A 8 17.23 -22.57 -29.32
C SER A 8 18.33 -22.33 -28.25
N LEU A 9 17.99 -22.72 -27.01
CA LEU A 9 18.85 -23.00 -25.83
C LEU A 9 18.82 -24.54 -25.52
N PRO A 10 19.83 -25.12 -24.84
CA PRO A 10 20.09 -26.57 -24.75
C PRO A 10 19.36 -27.36 -23.62
N THR A 11 19.24 -28.68 -23.81
CA THR A 11 18.22 -29.61 -23.28
C THR A 11 18.68 -30.66 -22.24
N SER A 12 19.38 -30.33 -21.14
CA SER A 12 19.81 -31.40 -20.18
C SER A 12 19.69 -31.16 -18.67
N LEU A 13 18.98 -30.12 -18.22
CA LEU A 13 18.35 -30.08 -16.87
C LEU A 13 16.88 -30.57 -16.90
N SER A 14 16.46 -31.12 -18.05
CA SER A 14 15.19 -31.77 -18.31
C SER A 14 15.23 -33.29 -18.08
N ALA A 15 16.10 -33.81 -17.20
CA ALA A 15 16.38 -35.25 -17.11
C ALA A 15 16.37 -35.87 -15.70
N ASP A 16 15.89 -35.20 -14.64
CA ASP A 16 15.43 -35.89 -13.43
C ASP A 16 13.90 -36.09 -13.54
N PRO A 17 13.43 -37.30 -13.85
CA PRO A 17 12.00 -37.56 -14.04
C PRO A 17 11.17 -37.27 -12.80
N VAL A 18 11.80 -37.29 -11.61
CA VAL A 18 11.14 -37.09 -10.32
C VAL A 18 10.85 -35.61 -10.09
N LEU A 19 11.78 -34.73 -10.47
CA LEU A 19 11.58 -33.28 -10.40
C LEU A 19 10.62 -32.80 -11.50
N VAL A 20 10.66 -33.41 -12.67
CA VAL A 20 9.71 -33.14 -13.76
C VAL A 20 8.31 -33.63 -13.40
N ALA A 21 8.16 -34.81 -12.80
CA ALA A 21 6.87 -35.33 -12.32
C ALA A 21 6.28 -34.49 -11.18
N PHE A 22 7.12 -33.96 -10.29
CA PHE A 22 6.69 -33.10 -9.19
C PHE A 22 6.26 -31.71 -9.71
N ALA A 23 7.02 -31.16 -10.66
CA ALA A 23 6.66 -29.93 -11.36
C ALA A 23 5.38 -30.12 -12.20
N ASP A 24 5.24 -31.22 -12.93
CA ASP A 24 4.05 -31.58 -13.72
C ASP A 24 2.82 -31.82 -12.83
N ALA A 25 2.99 -32.46 -11.68
CA ALA A 25 1.90 -32.67 -10.73
C ALA A 25 1.42 -31.35 -10.11
N LEU A 26 2.33 -30.42 -9.78
CA LEU A 26 1.98 -29.07 -9.35
C LEU A 26 1.37 -28.23 -10.49
N GLN A 27 1.79 -28.48 -11.73
CA GLN A 27 1.24 -27.83 -12.92
C GLN A 27 -0.16 -28.34 -13.29
N GLN A 28 -0.46 -29.61 -13.04
CA GLN A 28 -1.76 -30.23 -13.34
C GLN A 28 -2.76 -30.11 -12.19
N LEU A 29 -2.28 -29.91 -10.95
CA LEU A 29 -3.12 -29.61 -9.79
C LEU A 29 -3.48 -28.12 -9.78
N VAL A 30 -4.52 -27.77 -10.55
CA VAL A 30 -5.22 -26.49 -10.44
C VAL A 30 -6.08 -26.50 -9.17
N LEU A 31 -5.45 -26.51 -7.99
CA LEU A 31 -6.11 -26.55 -6.67
C LEU A 31 -5.43 -25.60 -5.66
N PRO A 32 -6.16 -25.06 -4.67
CA PRO A 32 -5.57 -24.27 -3.58
C PRO A 32 -4.61 -25.11 -2.70
N PRO A 33 -3.62 -24.51 -1.99
CA PRO A 33 -2.46 -25.21 -1.41
C PRO A 33 -2.79 -26.38 -0.47
N ARG A 34 -3.83 -26.24 0.37
CA ARG A 34 -4.31 -27.31 1.24
C ARG A 34 -4.92 -28.48 0.47
N GLN A 35 -5.64 -28.23 -0.62
CA GLN A 35 -6.30 -29.27 -1.43
C GLN A 35 -5.32 -29.94 -2.41
N ALA A 36 -4.29 -29.22 -2.85
CA ALA A 36 -3.16 -29.79 -3.58
C ALA A 36 -2.35 -30.75 -2.68
N LEU A 37 -2.16 -30.41 -1.40
CA LEU A 37 -1.49 -31.27 -0.40
C LEU A 37 -2.30 -32.54 -0.04
N ASP A 38 -3.64 -32.47 -0.04
CA ASP A 38 -4.53 -33.62 0.20
C ASP A 38 -4.68 -34.56 -1.03
N ALA A 39 -4.31 -34.07 -2.23
CA ALA A 39 -4.36 -34.80 -3.50
C ALA A 39 -2.97 -35.34 -3.95
N LEU A 40 -1.89 -34.74 -3.47
CA LEU A 40 -0.49 -35.06 -3.80
C LEU A 40 -0.13 -36.55 -3.60
N PRO A 41 -0.47 -37.20 -2.46
CA PRO A 41 -0.10 -38.60 -2.23
C PRO A 41 -0.73 -39.56 -3.25
N ARG A 42 -1.97 -39.26 -3.66
CA ARG A 42 -2.73 -40.03 -4.65
C ARG A 42 -2.12 -39.90 -6.05
N HIS A 43 -1.66 -38.71 -6.42
CA HIS A 43 -1.02 -38.44 -7.71
C HIS A 43 0.40 -39.03 -7.81
N LEU A 44 1.19 -38.91 -6.75
CA LEU A 44 2.56 -39.41 -6.65
C LEU A 44 2.65 -40.96 -6.61
N SER A 45 1.59 -41.63 -6.14
CA SER A 45 1.46 -43.09 -6.18
C SER A 45 1.35 -43.67 -7.61
N ALA A 46 0.99 -42.85 -8.60
CA ALA A 46 0.67 -43.31 -9.95
C ALA A 46 1.89 -43.43 -10.88
N GLN A 47 3.00 -42.76 -10.58
CA GLN A 47 4.08 -42.53 -11.55
C GLN A 47 5.29 -43.48 -11.45
N GLY A 48 5.07 -44.75 -11.09
CA GLY A 48 6.18 -45.72 -11.13
C GLY A 48 7.28 -45.51 -10.08
N ALA A 49 7.03 -44.73 -9.04
CA ALA A 49 8.04 -44.35 -8.05
C ALA A 49 8.66 -45.56 -7.30
N PRO A 50 9.95 -45.48 -6.91
CA PRO A 50 10.66 -46.55 -6.20
C PRO A 50 10.05 -46.84 -4.82
N GLN A 51 10.11 -48.10 -4.38
CA GLN A 51 9.50 -48.57 -3.13
C GLN A 51 9.96 -47.79 -1.88
N GLY A 52 11.25 -47.44 -1.81
CA GLY A 52 11.80 -46.66 -0.69
C GLY A 52 11.21 -45.25 -0.59
N TRP A 53 10.89 -44.64 -1.73
CA TRP A 53 10.27 -43.33 -1.78
C TRP A 53 8.78 -43.36 -1.39
N LEU A 54 8.06 -44.39 -1.84
CA LEU A 54 6.66 -44.61 -1.44
C LEU A 54 6.53 -44.85 0.08
N ARG A 55 7.50 -45.54 0.68
CA ARG A 55 7.53 -45.78 2.12
C ARG A 55 7.78 -44.50 2.92
N TRP A 56 8.75 -43.70 2.50
CA TRP A 56 9.02 -42.40 3.12
C TRP A 56 7.79 -41.48 3.09
N LEU A 57 7.05 -41.45 1.97
CA LEU A 57 5.81 -40.69 1.87
C LEU A 57 4.76 -41.18 2.87
N CYS A 58 4.51 -42.49 2.98
CA CYS A 58 3.56 -43.02 3.96
C CYS A 58 3.89 -42.58 5.39
N GLU A 59 5.16 -42.67 5.77
CA GLU A 59 5.65 -42.29 7.10
C GLU A 59 5.54 -40.78 7.35
N ALA A 60 5.83 -39.95 6.34
CA ALA A 60 5.71 -38.49 6.42
C ALA A 60 4.26 -38.02 6.63
N PHE A 61 3.28 -38.80 6.17
CA PHE A 61 1.85 -38.58 6.42
C PHE A 61 1.32 -39.32 7.66
N GLY A 62 2.21 -39.86 8.50
CA GLY A 62 1.87 -40.49 9.78
C GLY A 62 1.25 -41.88 9.69
N MET A 63 1.39 -42.57 8.54
CA MET A 63 0.88 -43.93 8.35
C MET A 63 1.90 -44.96 8.84
N ARG A 64 1.44 -46.04 9.50
CA ARG A 64 2.32 -47.17 9.87
C ARG A 64 2.55 -48.06 8.64
N THR A 65 3.82 -48.37 8.35
CA THR A 65 4.22 -49.30 7.28
C THR A 65 4.95 -50.51 7.86
N GLU A 66 4.80 -51.68 7.24
CA GLU A 66 5.53 -52.89 7.65
C GLU A 66 6.67 -53.22 6.67
N PRO A 67 7.77 -53.86 7.12
CA PRO A 67 8.95 -54.09 6.33
C PRO A 67 8.73 -54.86 5.03
N ASP A 68 7.77 -55.79 5.03
CA ASP A 68 7.42 -56.70 3.94
C ASP A 68 6.47 -56.09 2.90
N TRP A 69 6.02 -54.84 3.09
CA TRP A 69 5.12 -54.19 2.15
C TRP A 69 5.82 -53.82 0.85
N ASP A 70 5.27 -54.31 -0.26
CA ASP A 70 5.68 -53.99 -1.62
C ASP A 70 5.14 -52.63 -2.10
N SER A 71 5.60 -52.20 -3.28
CA SER A 71 5.19 -50.94 -3.91
C SER A 71 3.68 -50.85 -4.15
N ALA A 72 2.97 -51.97 -4.34
CA ALA A 72 1.53 -51.96 -4.56
C ALA A 72 0.77 -51.67 -3.25
N ARG A 73 1.21 -52.29 -2.15
CA ARG A 73 0.63 -52.12 -0.82
C ARG A 73 0.89 -50.72 -0.25
N LEU A 74 2.08 -50.16 -0.48
CA LEU A 74 2.41 -48.77 -0.11
C LEU A 74 1.55 -47.75 -0.89
N ARG A 75 1.32 -47.99 -2.19
CA ARG A 75 0.42 -47.13 -2.99
C ARG A 75 -1.03 -47.24 -2.53
N ALA A 76 -1.49 -48.43 -2.15
CA ALA A 76 -2.82 -48.62 -1.58
C ALA A 76 -2.97 -47.83 -0.27
N ALA A 77 -1.97 -47.88 0.61
CA ALA A 77 -1.95 -47.10 1.86
C ALA A 77 -2.01 -45.59 1.60
N LEU A 78 -1.25 -45.06 0.63
CA LEU A 78 -1.30 -43.64 0.25
C LEU A 78 -2.64 -43.21 -0.37
N ARG A 79 -3.40 -44.16 -0.93
CA ARG A 79 -4.72 -43.89 -1.52
C ARG A 79 -5.85 -43.96 -0.51
N GLU A 80 -5.76 -44.88 0.44
CA GLU A 80 -6.87 -45.25 1.33
C GLU A 80 -6.66 -44.82 2.80
N GLY A 81 -5.44 -44.40 3.17
CA GLY A 81 -5.11 -44.01 4.54
C GLY A 81 -5.75 -42.67 4.98
N PRO A 82 -6.22 -42.55 6.23
CA PRO A 82 -6.77 -41.30 6.73
C PRO A 82 -5.68 -40.23 6.85
N LEU A 83 -5.75 -39.20 6.00
CA LEU A 83 -4.95 -37.98 6.12
C LEU A 83 -5.40 -37.27 7.41
N LEU A 84 -4.63 -37.39 8.49
CA LEU A 84 -4.95 -36.73 9.75
C LEU A 84 -4.86 -35.21 9.56
N ALA A 85 -6.03 -34.58 9.47
CA ALA A 85 -6.20 -33.13 9.50
C ALA A 85 -5.60 -32.57 10.80
N GLY A 86 -4.50 -31.80 10.74
CA GLY A 86 -4.00 -31.13 11.93
C GLY A 86 -2.63 -30.45 11.90
N THR A 87 -1.68 -30.83 11.05
CA THR A 87 -0.31 -30.30 11.17
C THR A 87 -0.03 -29.15 10.21
N ARG A 88 -0.27 -27.90 10.65
CA ARG A 88 0.10 -26.64 9.97
C ARG A 88 1.59 -26.53 9.58
N GLY A 89 2.48 -27.40 10.07
CA GLY A 89 3.92 -27.31 9.86
C GLY A 89 4.47 -27.89 8.54
N THR A 90 3.74 -28.77 7.87
CA THR A 90 4.29 -29.54 6.72
C THR A 90 4.03 -28.88 5.35
N ALA A 91 2.97 -28.06 5.23
CA ALA A 91 2.66 -27.30 4.01
C ALA A 91 3.71 -26.22 3.68
N ASP A 92 4.20 -25.54 4.73
CA ASP A 92 5.21 -24.49 4.61
C ASP A 92 6.60 -25.03 4.23
N ALA A 93 6.88 -26.31 4.47
CA ALA A 93 8.13 -26.94 4.06
C ALA A 93 8.15 -27.25 2.55
N LEU A 94 7.00 -27.62 1.96
CA LEU A 94 6.86 -27.92 0.54
C LEU A 94 6.81 -26.66 -0.36
N CYS A 95 6.20 -25.57 0.09
CA CYS A 95 6.23 -24.29 -0.65
C CYS A 95 7.63 -23.67 -0.73
N ARG A 96 8.48 -23.89 0.29
CA ARG A 96 9.85 -23.35 0.34
C ARG A 96 10.79 -23.96 -0.69
N GLU A 97 10.66 -25.27 -0.94
CA GLU A 97 11.49 -25.98 -1.92
C GLU A 97 11.04 -25.71 -3.38
N ALA A 98 9.75 -25.53 -3.62
CA ALA A 98 9.21 -25.27 -4.97
C ALA A 98 9.65 -23.90 -5.55
N LEU A 99 9.84 -22.89 -4.71
CA LEU A 99 10.28 -21.54 -5.12
C LEU A 99 11.78 -21.47 -5.44
N LEU A 100 12.60 -22.35 -4.84
CA LEU A 100 14.04 -22.40 -5.05
C LEU A 100 14.41 -22.93 -6.45
N VAL A 101 13.60 -23.85 -6.99
CA VAL A 101 13.86 -24.50 -8.29
C VAL A 101 13.57 -23.56 -9.48
N HIS A 102 12.63 -22.62 -9.34
CA HIS A 102 12.26 -21.72 -10.44
C HIS A 102 13.28 -20.60 -10.71
N GLY A 103 14.05 -20.19 -9.68
CA GLY A 103 15.16 -19.24 -9.84
C GLY A 103 16.34 -19.78 -10.65
N CYS A 104 16.50 -21.10 -10.76
CA CYS A 104 17.61 -21.73 -11.47
C CYS A 104 17.41 -21.86 -12.99
N VAL A 105 16.19 -21.66 -13.51
CA VAL A 105 15.86 -21.97 -14.92
C VAL A 105 16.09 -20.77 -15.86
N LEU A 106 16.27 -19.54 -15.37
CA LEU A 106 16.20 -18.31 -16.19
C LEU A 106 17.51 -17.54 -16.46
N GLY A 107 18.69 -18.18 -16.40
CA GLY A 107 19.85 -17.76 -17.23
C GLY A 107 20.69 -16.55 -16.77
N LEU A 108 21.29 -16.62 -15.58
CA LEU A 108 22.27 -15.63 -15.09
C LEU A 108 23.71 -16.17 -15.21
N ALA A 109 24.48 -15.63 -16.17
CA ALA A 109 25.95 -15.50 -16.29
C ALA A 109 26.56 -16.04 -17.61
N ASP A 110 27.18 -15.14 -18.37
CA ASP A 110 28.26 -15.43 -19.32
C ASP A 110 29.54 -15.77 -18.50
N PRO A 111 30.23 -16.91 -18.68
CA PRO A 111 31.25 -17.40 -17.74
C PRO A 111 32.58 -16.61 -17.66
N GLY A 112 32.67 -15.42 -18.24
CA GLY A 112 33.96 -14.77 -18.52
C GLY A 112 34.53 -13.80 -17.48
N ARG A 113 33.74 -13.12 -16.65
CA ARG A 113 34.26 -12.04 -15.79
C ARG A 113 33.40 -11.75 -14.55
N VAL A 114 33.76 -12.33 -13.41
CA VAL A 114 33.44 -11.75 -12.08
C VAL A 114 34.67 -11.92 -11.18
N GLU A 115 35.42 -10.85 -10.99
CA GLU A 115 36.41 -10.74 -9.91
C GLU A 115 35.75 -10.14 -8.67
N ALA A 116 36.04 -10.72 -7.50
CA ALA A 116 35.61 -10.22 -6.19
C ALA A 116 36.69 -9.32 -5.60
N SER A 117 36.31 -8.11 -5.14
CA SER A 117 37.17 -7.27 -4.31
C SER A 117 36.47 -6.86 -3.01
N GLY A 118 37.19 -6.99 -1.90
CA GLY A 118 36.89 -6.33 -0.62
C GLY A 118 36.20 -7.22 0.43
N GLY A 119 37.00 -7.95 1.21
CA GLY A 119 36.54 -8.76 2.32
C GLY A 119 36.19 -7.97 3.59
N SER A 120 35.06 -8.31 4.21
CA SER A 120 34.90 -8.33 5.68
C SER A 120 33.71 -9.25 6.02
N ARG A 121 33.91 -10.19 6.94
CA ARG A 121 32.87 -11.10 7.47
C ARG A 121 31.90 -10.34 8.37
N MET A 122 30.59 -10.41 8.10
CA MET A 122 29.55 -10.16 9.11
C MET A 122 28.94 -11.49 9.58
N GLN A 123 28.75 -11.62 10.90
CA GLN A 123 28.22 -12.82 11.56
C GLN A 123 26.72 -13.00 11.32
N ALA A 124 26.30 -14.24 11.05
CA ALA A 124 24.96 -14.65 10.63
C ALA A 124 23.88 -14.62 11.74
N SER A 125 24.09 -13.95 12.87
CA SER A 125 23.15 -13.96 14.01
C SER A 125 22.12 -12.81 14.01
N SER A 126 22.09 -11.95 13.00
CA SER A 126 21.08 -10.89 12.84
C SER A 126 19.93 -11.24 11.86
N LEU A 127 20.01 -12.36 11.14
CA LEU A 127 19.00 -12.74 10.13
C LEU A 127 17.75 -13.45 10.68
N ALA A 128 17.74 -13.86 11.94
CA ALA A 128 16.63 -14.67 12.50
C ALA A 128 15.41 -13.86 12.98
N ARG A 129 15.38 -12.52 12.79
CA ARG A 129 14.23 -11.68 13.17
C ARG A 129 13.46 -11.04 12.00
N ASN A 130 13.94 -11.20 10.76
CA ASN A 130 13.30 -10.60 9.60
C ASN A 130 12.54 -11.66 8.78
N ARG A 131 11.20 -11.52 8.71
CA ARG A 131 10.32 -12.27 7.80
C ARG A 131 10.31 -11.69 6.38
N HIS A 132 11.45 -11.22 5.89
CA HIS A 132 11.59 -10.76 4.51
C HIS A 132 12.93 -11.27 3.96
N LEU A 133 12.84 -12.14 2.95
CA LEU A 133 14.00 -12.61 2.21
C LEU A 133 14.24 -11.59 1.08
N GLU A 134 15.10 -10.60 1.30
CA GLU A 134 15.54 -9.71 0.21
C GLU A 134 16.65 -10.38 -0.59
N VAL A 135 16.41 -10.54 -1.91
CA VAL A 135 17.45 -10.95 -2.86
C VAL A 135 18.22 -9.70 -3.28
N HIS A 136 19.36 -9.43 -2.66
CA HIS A 136 20.29 -8.41 -3.15
C HIS A 136 21.13 -8.97 -4.32
N ALA A 137 20.66 -8.76 -5.55
CA ALA A 137 21.47 -8.96 -6.75
C ALA A 137 22.26 -7.68 -7.06
N ARG A 138 23.59 -7.70 -6.88
CA ARG A 138 24.48 -6.67 -7.45
C ARG A 138 24.63 -6.90 -8.96
N ALA A 139 23.62 -6.52 -9.72
CA ALA A 139 23.75 -6.36 -11.17
C ALA A 139 24.48 -5.04 -11.48
N THR A 140 25.31 -5.01 -12.50
CA THR A 140 25.91 -3.76 -12.97
C THR A 140 24.83 -2.89 -13.64
N ALA A 141 24.98 -1.56 -13.55
CA ALA A 141 23.99 -0.55 -13.95
C ALA A 141 23.25 -0.75 -15.29
N PRO A 142 23.81 -1.39 -16.34
CA PRO A 142 23.08 -1.63 -17.58
C PRO A 142 22.08 -2.80 -17.56
N GLN A 143 22.19 -3.75 -16.61
CA GLN A 143 21.43 -5.01 -16.62
C GLN A 143 20.22 -5.02 -15.67
N LEU A 144 20.18 -4.13 -14.66
CA LEU A 144 19.02 -3.98 -13.76
C LEU A 144 17.71 -3.75 -14.53
N PRO A 145 17.62 -2.86 -15.54
CA PRO A 145 16.35 -2.58 -16.23
C PRO A 145 15.77 -3.78 -17.01
N ALA A 146 16.60 -4.77 -17.35
CA ALA A 146 16.16 -5.98 -18.06
C ALA A 146 15.68 -7.07 -17.07
N LEU A 147 16.43 -7.27 -15.97
CA LEU A 147 16.05 -8.17 -14.87
C LEU A 147 14.73 -7.70 -14.21
N HIS A 148 14.60 -6.39 -14.01
CA HIS A 148 13.41 -5.72 -13.48
C HIS A 148 12.17 -5.92 -14.35
N ARG A 149 12.31 -5.79 -15.68
CA ARG A 149 11.22 -6.06 -16.64
C ARG A 149 10.81 -7.53 -16.66
N LEU A 150 11.75 -8.46 -16.44
CA LEU A 150 11.48 -9.90 -16.42
C LEU A 150 10.69 -10.31 -15.16
N VAL A 151 11.10 -9.80 -13.98
CA VAL A 151 10.42 -10.08 -12.70
C VAL A 151 9.03 -9.43 -12.65
N ALA A 152 8.89 -8.19 -13.13
CA ALA A 152 7.60 -7.51 -13.21
C ALA A 152 6.60 -8.21 -14.15
N ALA A 153 7.09 -8.88 -15.19
CA ALA A 153 6.24 -9.65 -16.11
C ALA A 153 5.78 -11.02 -15.56
N HIS A 154 6.43 -11.57 -14.52
CA HIS A 154 6.19 -12.96 -14.07
C HIS A 154 5.80 -13.10 -12.59
N CYS A 155 6.04 -12.09 -11.74
CA CYS A 155 5.72 -12.10 -10.30
C CYS A 155 5.15 -10.74 -9.80
N PRO A 156 4.03 -10.24 -10.35
CA PRO A 156 3.52 -8.88 -10.06
C PRO A 156 3.06 -8.68 -8.61
N ALA A 157 2.68 -9.74 -7.89
CA ALA A 157 2.19 -9.67 -6.51
C ALA A 157 3.31 -9.62 -5.43
N TRP A 158 4.58 -9.69 -5.82
CA TRP A 158 5.74 -9.78 -4.91
C TRP A 158 6.78 -8.67 -5.11
N LEU A 159 6.48 -7.65 -5.92
CA LEU A 159 7.36 -6.50 -6.03
C LEU A 159 7.21 -5.63 -4.77
N PRO A 160 8.23 -5.51 -3.89
CA PRO A 160 8.36 -4.25 -3.17
C PRO A 160 8.46 -3.15 -4.24
N PHE A 161 7.74 -2.05 -4.02
CA PHE A 161 7.64 -0.88 -4.90
C PHE A 161 8.97 -0.16 -5.21
N THR A 162 10.11 -0.77 -4.91
CA THR A 162 11.48 -0.30 -5.13
C THR A 162 11.85 -0.08 -6.61
N LEU A 163 10.99 -0.49 -7.57
CA LEU A 163 11.25 -0.38 -9.01
C LEU A 163 11.20 1.05 -9.57
N ALA A 164 10.35 1.91 -9.03
CA ALA A 164 10.20 3.28 -9.51
C ALA A 164 11.10 4.28 -8.78
N ALA A 165 11.68 3.88 -7.64
CA ALA A 165 12.57 4.72 -6.86
C ALA A 165 13.99 4.71 -7.45
N THR A 166 14.53 5.87 -7.82
CA THR A 166 15.94 5.92 -8.24
C THR A 166 16.85 5.79 -7.03
N THR A 167 17.80 4.85 -7.08
CA THR A 167 18.86 4.72 -6.05
C THR A 167 19.75 5.97 -5.99
N ALA A 168 19.73 6.81 -7.02
CA ALA A 168 20.51 8.04 -7.12
C ALA A 168 20.03 9.16 -6.18
N ASP A 169 18.81 9.09 -5.65
CA ASP A 169 18.28 10.06 -4.69
C ASP A 169 17.70 9.39 -3.44
N THR A 170 18.35 8.30 -3.01
CA THR A 170 18.08 7.65 -1.72
C THR A 170 18.83 8.39 -0.61
N ARG A 171 18.14 8.65 0.50
CA ARG A 171 18.66 9.35 1.69
C ARG A 171 18.02 8.80 2.96
N ALA A 172 18.46 9.26 4.12
CA ALA A 172 17.76 8.94 5.37
C ALA A 172 16.37 9.59 5.39
N ALA A 173 15.38 8.90 5.95
CA ALA A 173 14.00 9.39 6.01
C ALA A 173 13.88 10.74 6.75
N GLU A 174 14.71 10.97 7.77
CA GLU A 174 14.79 12.24 8.50
C GLU A 174 15.36 13.41 7.68
N GLU A 175 16.02 13.13 6.55
CA GLU A 175 16.67 14.13 5.70
C GLU A 175 15.85 14.50 4.45
N ILE A 176 14.67 13.88 4.25
CA ILE A 176 13.82 14.26 3.12
C ILE A 176 13.25 15.68 3.34
N PRO A 177 13.30 16.55 2.32
CA PRO A 177 12.80 17.91 2.43
C PRO A 177 11.28 17.85 2.41
N LEU A 178 10.66 18.03 3.58
CA LEU A 178 9.21 18.18 3.72
C LEU A 178 8.89 19.64 4.03
N ASP A 179 8.16 20.29 3.14
CA ASP A 179 7.61 21.64 3.34
C ASP A 179 6.18 21.65 2.80
N GLY A 180 5.19 21.90 3.67
CA GLY A 180 3.79 21.78 3.29
C GLY A 180 3.36 20.35 2.90
N VAL A 181 3.77 19.36 3.69
CA VAL A 181 3.32 17.95 3.53
C VAL A 181 1.80 17.86 3.66
N ASP A 182 1.17 17.19 2.69
CA ASP A 182 -0.28 17.15 2.55
C ASP A 182 -0.84 15.80 2.99
N GLY A 183 -0.15 14.70 2.66
CA GLY A 183 -0.57 13.40 3.17
C GLY A 183 0.47 12.30 3.12
N VAL A 184 0.05 11.19 3.71
CA VAL A 184 0.80 9.95 3.88
C VAL A 184 -0.11 8.77 3.59
N LEU A 185 0.46 7.69 3.06
CA LEU A 185 -0.25 6.44 2.83
C LEU A 185 0.66 5.25 3.16
N ALA A 186 0.23 4.37 4.06
CA ALA A 186 0.87 3.09 4.29
C ALA A 186 0.50 2.13 3.15
N GLY A 187 1.51 1.56 2.50
CA GLY A 187 1.35 0.61 1.42
C GLY A 187 1.14 -0.82 1.89
N PRO A 188 0.64 -1.70 1.00
CA PRO A 188 0.40 -3.09 1.31
C PRO A 188 1.68 -3.93 1.31
N GLY A 189 2.87 -3.40 1.05
CA GLY A 189 4.14 -4.07 1.36
C GLY A 189 4.80 -3.55 2.65
N GLY A 190 4.22 -2.52 3.30
CA GLY A 190 4.82 -1.87 4.45
C GLY A 190 5.69 -0.64 4.10
N GLU A 191 5.88 -0.33 2.84
CA GLU A 191 6.38 0.98 2.39
C GLU A 191 5.42 2.12 2.76
N VAL A 192 5.92 3.34 2.88
CA VAL A 192 5.12 4.52 3.21
C VAL A 192 5.31 5.60 2.16
N TYR A 193 4.22 6.05 1.55
CA TYR A 193 4.22 7.11 0.55
C TYR A 193 3.95 8.45 1.21
N VAL A 194 4.74 9.47 0.88
CA VAL A 194 4.60 10.83 1.44
C VAL A 194 4.58 11.85 0.31
N TRP A 195 3.58 12.74 0.30
CA TRP A 195 3.44 13.79 -0.72
C TRP A 195 3.14 15.17 -0.11
N GLN A 196 3.37 16.22 -0.90
CA GLN A 196 3.34 17.62 -0.44
C GLN A 196 2.54 18.49 -1.41
N GLU A 197 1.68 19.37 -0.87
CA GLU A 197 0.86 20.30 -1.65
C GLU A 197 1.61 21.59 -1.98
N ASN A 198 2.35 22.14 -1.01
CA ASN A 198 3.09 23.40 -1.15
C ASN A 198 4.60 23.18 -1.03
N PRO A 199 5.20 22.44 -1.97
CA PRO A 199 6.55 21.99 -1.77
C PRO A 199 7.58 23.06 -2.15
N ALA A 200 8.64 23.15 -1.34
CA ALA A 200 9.94 23.62 -1.82
C ALA A 200 10.51 22.67 -2.90
N VAL A 201 10.16 21.37 -2.84
CA VAL A 201 10.61 20.30 -3.74
C VAL A 201 9.44 19.47 -4.25
N TYR A 202 9.06 19.63 -5.52
CA TYR A 202 7.96 18.89 -6.15
C TYR A 202 8.32 17.40 -6.32
N ALA A 203 8.00 16.60 -5.29
CA ALA A 203 8.33 15.19 -5.22
C ALA A 203 7.31 14.37 -4.42
N VAL A 204 7.23 13.09 -4.75
CA VAL A 204 6.61 12.04 -3.92
C VAL A 204 7.73 11.15 -3.40
N TRP A 205 7.70 10.86 -2.10
CA TRP A 205 8.71 10.05 -1.43
C TRP A 205 8.14 8.68 -1.09
N LEU A 206 8.97 7.66 -1.28
CA LEU A 206 8.76 6.32 -0.78
C LEU A 206 9.71 6.10 0.39
N VAL A 207 9.18 5.86 1.58
CA VAL A 207 9.94 5.63 2.80
C VAL A 207 9.80 4.16 3.18
N ASP A 208 10.92 3.50 3.46
CA ASP A 208 10.95 2.16 4.02
C ASP A 208 11.13 2.24 5.54
N PRO A 209 10.09 1.90 6.34
CA PRO A 209 10.19 1.93 7.79
C PRO A 209 11.22 0.95 8.37
N GLY A 210 11.55 -0.14 7.66
CA GLY A 210 12.47 -1.16 8.15
C GLY A 210 13.92 -0.71 8.11
N THR A 211 14.28 0.08 7.10
CA THR A 211 15.64 0.61 6.91
C THR A 211 15.80 2.06 7.34
N GLY A 212 14.69 2.81 7.48
CA GLY A 212 14.73 4.25 7.69
C GLY A 212 15.26 5.01 6.46
N SER A 213 15.26 4.36 5.29
CA SER A 213 15.65 4.99 4.03
C SER A 213 14.43 5.56 3.31
N ALA A 214 14.66 6.63 2.57
CA ALA A 214 13.66 7.23 1.72
C ALA A 214 14.25 7.49 0.34
N ALA A 215 13.46 7.19 -0.68
CA ALA A 215 13.84 7.40 -2.06
C ALA A 215 12.73 8.16 -2.80
N ARG A 216 13.14 8.93 -3.80
CA ARG A 216 12.20 9.70 -4.60
C ARG A 216 11.44 8.78 -5.55
N LEU A 217 10.12 8.72 -5.39
CA LEU A 217 9.23 7.91 -6.24
C LEU A 217 8.84 8.66 -7.51
N ALA A 218 8.57 9.96 -7.41
CA ALA A 218 8.18 10.79 -8.54
C ALA A 218 8.62 12.24 -8.35
N GLY A 219 8.80 12.96 -9.46
CA GLY A 219 9.11 14.39 -9.47
C GLY A 219 10.60 14.70 -9.53
N THR A 220 11.01 15.70 -10.28
CA THR A 220 12.42 16.15 -10.28
C THR A 220 12.74 17.13 -9.15
N GLY A 221 11.75 17.53 -8.35
CA GLY A 221 11.86 18.66 -7.42
C GLY A 221 11.44 19.99 -8.04
N ASP A 222 11.42 20.09 -9.37
CA ASP A 222 10.92 21.26 -10.10
C ASP A 222 9.42 21.12 -10.42
N LYS A 223 8.72 22.24 -10.36
CA LYS A 223 7.33 22.34 -10.83
C LYS A 223 7.24 22.05 -12.34
N GLY A 224 6.29 21.21 -12.73
CA GLY A 224 5.89 21.07 -14.14
C GLY A 224 4.86 19.96 -14.37
N THR A 225 4.42 19.77 -15.61
CA THR A 225 3.41 18.74 -15.97
C THR A 225 3.86 17.86 -17.15
N GLY A 226 5.14 17.93 -17.50
CA GLY A 226 5.71 17.22 -18.65
C GLY A 226 6.21 15.81 -18.33
N GLY A 227 6.78 15.16 -19.34
CA GLY A 227 7.48 13.89 -19.17
C GLY A 227 6.59 12.64 -19.17
N ASN A 228 5.43 12.67 -19.82
CA ASN A 228 4.61 11.46 -19.97
C ASN A 228 5.39 10.34 -20.67
N GLY A 229 5.31 9.11 -20.12
CA GLY A 229 5.99 7.93 -20.62
C GLY A 229 7.49 7.91 -20.31
N LYS A 230 7.94 8.68 -19.31
CA LYS A 230 9.32 8.68 -18.81
C LYS A 230 9.36 8.18 -17.36
N PRO A 231 10.54 7.76 -16.87
CA PRO A 231 10.69 7.31 -15.48
C PRO A 231 10.20 8.36 -14.49
N ALA A 232 9.34 7.96 -13.54
CA ALA A 232 8.63 8.88 -12.66
C ALA A 232 9.54 9.88 -11.91
N PRO A 233 10.72 9.51 -11.37
CA PRO A 233 11.62 10.45 -10.68
C PRO A 233 12.28 11.48 -11.61
N GLU A 234 12.27 11.24 -12.93
CA GLU A 234 12.81 12.13 -13.95
C GLU A 234 11.74 13.07 -14.55
N THR A 235 10.48 12.90 -14.14
CA THR A 235 9.37 13.72 -14.64
C THR A 235 9.14 14.94 -13.76
N LYS A 236 8.85 16.09 -14.37
CA LYS A 236 8.36 17.25 -13.60
C LYS A 236 6.91 17.00 -13.22
N ILE A 237 6.57 17.23 -11.96
CA ILE A 237 5.21 17.08 -11.43
C ILE A 237 4.70 18.39 -10.83
N GLY A 238 3.37 18.52 -10.83
CA GLY A 238 2.68 19.63 -10.21
C GLY A 238 2.48 19.38 -8.71
N GLN A 239 1.65 20.23 -8.09
CA GLN A 239 1.24 20.02 -6.71
C GLN A 239 0.51 18.67 -6.59
N VAL A 240 0.95 17.84 -5.66
CA VAL A 240 0.31 16.57 -5.34
C VAL A 240 -0.59 16.80 -4.15
N ARG A 241 -1.87 16.48 -4.29
CA ARG A 241 -2.89 16.66 -3.24
C ARG A 241 -3.62 15.36 -2.88
N GLY A 242 -3.19 14.27 -3.51
CA GLY A 242 -3.81 12.98 -3.41
C GLY A 242 -2.93 11.93 -4.03
N LEU A 243 -2.94 10.77 -3.40
CA LEU A 243 -2.26 9.57 -3.84
C LEU A 243 -3.16 8.38 -3.52
N ALA A 244 -3.30 7.45 -4.45
CA ALA A 244 -3.98 6.18 -4.24
C ALA A 244 -3.15 5.03 -4.80
N LEU A 245 -3.25 3.85 -4.17
CA LEU A 245 -2.62 2.62 -4.66
C LEU A 245 -3.66 1.81 -5.44
N GLY A 246 -3.31 1.44 -6.67
CA GLY A 246 -4.12 0.59 -7.54
C GLY A 246 -3.99 -0.90 -7.22
N THR A 247 -4.82 -1.72 -7.87
CA THR A 247 -4.89 -3.19 -7.69
C THR A 247 -3.67 -3.96 -8.25
N GLU A 248 -2.87 -3.32 -9.11
CA GLU A 248 -1.67 -3.91 -9.73
C GLU A 248 -0.37 -3.21 -9.32
N ALA A 249 -0.27 -2.75 -8.07
CA ALA A 249 0.86 -1.93 -7.62
C ALA A 249 1.06 -0.67 -8.50
N GLN A 250 -0.04 -0.10 -9.00
CA GLN A 250 -0.03 1.21 -9.66
C GLN A 250 -0.08 2.30 -8.59
N VAL A 251 0.67 3.39 -8.75
CA VAL A 251 0.51 4.58 -7.91
C VAL A 251 -0.18 5.65 -8.72
N ILE A 252 -1.36 6.08 -8.26
CA ILE A 252 -2.13 7.14 -8.90
C ILE A 252 -1.93 8.42 -8.11
N LEU A 253 -1.59 9.50 -8.80
CA LEU A 253 -1.25 10.80 -8.24
C LEU A 253 -2.12 11.88 -8.86
N SER A 254 -2.60 12.81 -8.05
CA SER A 254 -3.05 14.09 -8.57
C SER A 254 -1.85 14.99 -8.82
N THR A 255 -1.79 15.67 -9.96
CA THR A 255 -0.74 16.65 -10.26
C THR A 255 -1.38 17.91 -10.83
N GLY A 256 -1.70 18.88 -9.97
CA GLY A 256 -2.49 20.05 -10.38
C GLY A 256 -3.92 19.66 -10.79
N HIS A 257 -4.26 19.81 -12.07
CA HIS A 257 -5.59 19.45 -12.63
C HIS A 257 -5.52 18.18 -13.51
N GLN A 258 -4.64 17.24 -13.17
CA GLN A 258 -4.50 15.99 -13.89
C GLN A 258 -4.39 14.84 -12.91
N LEU A 259 -4.87 13.67 -13.33
CA LEU A 259 -4.54 12.41 -12.69
C LEU A 259 -3.48 11.72 -13.54
N ARG A 260 -2.44 11.23 -12.90
CA ARG A 260 -1.32 10.52 -13.54
C ARG A 260 -1.12 9.21 -12.78
N HIS A 261 -0.67 8.17 -13.45
CA HIS A 261 -0.23 6.95 -12.77
C HIS A 261 1.26 6.73 -12.98
N ILE A 262 1.86 5.98 -12.07
CA ILE A 262 3.12 5.27 -12.25
C ILE A 262 2.74 3.82 -12.49
N ASP A 263 3.10 3.29 -13.66
CA ASP A 263 2.84 1.90 -14.01
C ASP A 263 3.90 0.96 -13.41
N THR A 264 3.80 -0.32 -13.73
CA THR A 264 4.72 -1.35 -13.23
C THR A 264 6.13 -1.25 -13.80
N THR A 265 6.36 -0.47 -14.86
CA THR A 265 7.72 -0.18 -15.37
C THR A 265 8.36 1.00 -14.65
N GLY A 266 7.60 1.71 -13.82
CA GLY A 266 8.04 2.92 -13.12
C GLY A 266 7.93 4.18 -13.97
N ASP A 267 7.26 4.10 -15.12
CA ASP A 267 7.04 5.24 -15.99
C ASP A 267 5.76 5.98 -15.59
N LEU A 268 5.80 7.30 -15.70
CA LEU A 268 4.69 8.16 -15.29
C LEU A 268 3.90 8.64 -16.50
N THR A 269 2.59 8.34 -16.53
CA THR A 269 1.70 8.70 -17.65
C THR A 269 0.44 9.40 -17.17
N THR A 270 -0.18 10.23 -18.02
CA THR A 270 -1.47 10.87 -17.70
C THR A 270 -2.61 9.90 -17.97
N LEU A 271 -3.50 9.74 -16.99
CA LEU A 271 -4.69 8.92 -17.13
C LEU A 271 -5.68 9.56 -18.13
N PRO A 272 -6.32 8.77 -19.00
CA PRO A 272 -7.21 9.27 -20.05
C PRO A 272 -8.62 9.60 -19.54
N VAL A 273 -8.74 10.19 -18.34
CA VAL A 273 -10.04 10.47 -17.71
C VAL A 273 -10.83 11.49 -18.55
N PRO A 274 -11.99 11.11 -19.13
CA PRO A 274 -12.73 11.98 -20.01
C PRO A 274 -13.56 12.98 -19.20
N GLY A 275 -12.94 14.14 -18.97
CA GLY A 275 -13.55 15.20 -18.18
C GLY A 275 -13.61 14.86 -16.69
N PRO A 276 -13.66 15.86 -15.81
CA PRO A 276 -13.83 17.28 -16.08
C PRO A 276 -12.49 17.94 -16.41
N ARG A 277 -12.51 19.10 -17.08
CA ARG A 277 -11.51 20.11 -16.70
C ARG A 277 -11.82 20.40 -15.25
N TRP A 278 -11.08 19.78 -14.33
CA TRP A 278 -11.25 19.97 -12.88
C TRP A 278 -11.47 21.46 -12.64
N ARG A 279 -12.64 21.81 -12.13
CA ARG A 279 -12.98 23.21 -11.84
C ARG A 279 -12.30 23.63 -10.55
N GLY A 280 -12.05 22.66 -9.68
CA GLY A 280 -11.17 22.73 -8.52
C GLY A 280 -9.91 21.90 -8.71
N TYR A 281 -9.38 21.42 -7.58
CA TYR A 281 -8.23 20.53 -7.54
C TYR A 281 -8.65 19.12 -7.08
N PRO A 282 -8.30 18.05 -7.81
CA PRO A 282 -8.41 16.69 -7.29
C PRO A 282 -7.50 16.54 -6.06
N ARG A 283 -8.10 16.27 -4.90
CA ARG A 283 -7.46 16.06 -3.60
C ARG A 283 -7.46 14.57 -3.26
N GLY A 284 -8.13 14.19 -2.18
CA GLY A 284 -8.22 12.83 -1.66
C GLY A 284 -8.60 11.83 -2.72
N MET A 285 -7.84 10.76 -2.79
CA MET A 285 -8.10 9.65 -3.69
C MET A 285 -8.05 8.34 -2.93
N VAL A 286 -8.90 7.40 -3.31
CA VAL A 286 -8.83 6.04 -2.81
C VAL A 286 -9.30 5.08 -3.90
N MET A 287 -8.59 3.98 -4.05
CA MET A 287 -8.95 2.91 -4.96
C MET A 287 -9.84 1.91 -4.24
N HIS A 288 -10.99 1.60 -4.83
CA HIS A 288 -11.83 0.50 -4.39
C HIS A 288 -11.30 -0.84 -4.92
N PRO A 289 -11.48 -1.97 -4.21
CA PRO A 289 -10.98 -3.28 -4.65
C PRO A 289 -11.47 -3.74 -6.05
N ASP A 290 -12.59 -3.20 -6.55
CA ASP A 290 -13.08 -3.47 -7.91
C ASP A 290 -12.36 -2.65 -9.02
N GLY A 291 -11.41 -1.79 -8.64
CA GLY A 291 -10.68 -0.91 -9.56
C GLY A 291 -11.32 0.48 -9.74
N THR A 292 -12.44 0.78 -9.10
CA THR A 292 -13.04 2.13 -9.13
C THR A 292 -12.20 3.11 -8.32
N LEU A 293 -11.77 4.21 -8.95
CA LEU A 293 -11.05 5.28 -8.27
C LEU A 293 -12.03 6.36 -7.80
N PHE A 294 -12.09 6.59 -6.49
CA PHE A 294 -12.82 7.72 -5.92
C PHE A 294 -11.91 8.93 -5.78
N VAL A 295 -12.39 10.12 -6.15
CA VAL A 295 -11.63 11.37 -6.11
C VAL A 295 -12.48 12.51 -5.54
N ALA A 296 -12.01 13.14 -4.47
CA ALA A 296 -12.59 14.37 -3.95
C ALA A 296 -12.08 15.59 -4.74
N GLU A 297 -12.96 16.51 -5.11
CA GLU A 297 -12.62 17.78 -5.73
C GLU A 297 -12.86 18.94 -4.77
N ASP A 298 -11.78 19.64 -4.41
CA ASP A 298 -11.81 20.92 -3.70
C ASP A 298 -12.04 22.05 -4.70
N SER A 299 -13.29 22.47 -4.82
CA SER A 299 -13.74 23.49 -5.77
C SER A 299 -13.37 24.91 -5.32
N GLN A 300 -12.78 25.69 -6.23
CA GLN A 300 -12.58 27.14 -6.01
C GLN A 300 -13.91 27.91 -6.12
N ALA A 301 -13.94 29.12 -5.52
CA ALA A 301 -15.13 29.94 -5.33
C ALA A 301 -16.06 29.97 -6.56
N GLY A 302 -17.31 29.51 -6.36
CA GLY A 302 -18.37 29.52 -7.37
C GLY A 302 -18.72 28.17 -8.01
N SER A 303 -17.91 27.13 -7.81
CA SER A 303 -18.26 25.74 -8.21
C SER A 303 -18.59 24.88 -6.98
N PRO A 304 -19.51 23.91 -7.09
CA PRO A 304 -19.79 22.98 -5.99
C PRO A 304 -18.65 21.97 -5.83
N SER A 305 -18.31 21.64 -4.57
CA SER A 305 -17.39 20.54 -4.26
C SER A 305 -18.08 19.19 -4.43
N ARG A 306 -17.33 18.19 -4.88
CA ARG A 306 -17.87 16.88 -5.28
C ARG A 306 -16.92 15.75 -4.93
N VAL A 307 -17.47 14.54 -4.88
CA VAL A 307 -16.70 13.30 -4.98
C VAL A 307 -17.11 12.60 -6.26
N TYR A 308 -16.11 12.16 -7.02
CA TYR A 308 -16.26 11.47 -8.28
C TYR A 308 -15.89 9.99 -8.12
N ALA A 309 -16.54 9.11 -8.87
CA ALA A 309 -16.08 7.77 -9.14
C ALA A 309 -15.61 7.69 -10.60
N ILE A 310 -14.43 7.13 -10.81
CA ILE A 310 -13.84 6.88 -12.11
C ILE A 310 -13.75 5.37 -12.30
N ASP A 311 -14.27 4.87 -13.41
CA ASP A 311 -14.31 3.44 -13.70
C ASP A 311 -12.90 2.82 -13.83
N PRO A 312 -12.75 1.49 -13.69
CA PRO A 312 -11.45 0.82 -13.75
C PRO A 312 -10.66 1.03 -15.05
N SER A 313 -11.35 1.33 -16.16
CA SER A 313 -10.71 1.68 -17.44
C SER A 313 -10.30 3.15 -17.55
N PHE A 314 -10.62 3.99 -16.56
CA PHE A 314 -10.39 5.43 -16.54
C PHE A 314 -11.02 6.17 -17.73
N THR A 315 -12.14 5.66 -18.23
CA THR A 315 -12.88 6.14 -19.41
C THR A 315 -14.26 6.69 -19.09
N ARG A 316 -14.69 6.61 -17.84
CA ARG A 316 -15.98 7.15 -17.39
C ARG A 316 -15.83 7.73 -16.01
N ILE A 317 -16.38 8.93 -15.84
CA ILE A 317 -16.47 9.59 -14.55
C ILE A 317 -17.93 9.86 -14.21
N GLU A 318 -18.30 9.67 -12.94
CA GLU A 318 -19.60 10.08 -12.42
C GLU A 318 -19.46 10.80 -11.07
N ILE A 319 -20.42 11.67 -10.75
CA ILE A 319 -20.50 12.26 -9.41
C ILE A 319 -21.14 11.23 -8.48
N VAL A 320 -20.55 10.95 -7.33
CA VAL A 320 -21.12 10.03 -6.33
C VAL A 320 -21.57 10.74 -5.05
N ALA A 321 -21.03 11.94 -4.78
CA ALA A 321 -21.48 12.83 -3.71
C ALA A 321 -21.29 14.30 -4.11
N GLY A 322 -22.14 15.18 -3.57
CA GLY A 322 -22.14 16.60 -3.92
C GLY A 322 -23.10 16.95 -5.08
N PRO A 323 -23.59 18.20 -5.14
CA PRO A 323 -24.59 18.61 -6.11
C PRO A 323 -24.12 18.57 -7.56
N ALA A 324 -25.04 18.13 -8.44
CA ALA A 324 -25.00 18.44 -9.86
C ALA A 324 -25.00 19.98 -10.06
N LEU A 325 -24.63 20.47 -11.24
CA LEU A 325 -24.41 21.91 -11.50
C LEU A 325 -25.58 22.80 -11.01
N ARG A 326 -25.29 24.04 -10.60
CA ARG A 326 -26.30 25.06 -10.29
C ARG A 326 -27.31 25.15 -11.44
N GLY A 327 -28.57 24.79 -11.17
CA GLY A 327 -29.69 24.96 -12.10
C GLY A 327 -30.17 23.72 -12.86
N SER A 328 -29.67 22.51 -12.58
CA SER A 328 -30.43 21.32 -13.00
C SER A 328 -31.66 21.20 -12.11
N ARG A 329 -32.86 21.33 -12.70
CA ARG A 329 -34.11 20.98 -12.03
C ARG A 329 -33.98 19.55 -11.50
N ASP A 330 -34.20 19.41 -10.21
CA ASP A 330 -34.35 18.12 -9.53
C ASP A 330 -35.31 17.26 -10.34
N THR A 331 -34.83 16.10 -10.77
CA THR A 331 -35.73 15.00 -11.11
C THR A 331 -35.96 14.22 -9.82
N ASP A 332 -37.22 13.96 -9.52
CA ASP A 332 -37.72 13.22 -8.35
C ASP A 332 -37.32 11.73 -8.36
N ASP A 333 -36.04 11.44 -8.57
CA ASP A 333 -35.48 10.09 -8.49
C ASP A 333 -34.88 9.85 -7.10
N ALA A 334 -35.23 8.71 -6.52
CA ALA A 334 -34.79 8.24 -5.20
C ALA A 334 -33.25 8.04 -5.07
N ASP A 335 -32.49 8.26 -6.14
CA ASP A 335 -31.02 8.28 -6.21
C ASP A 335 -30.37 9.64 -5.79
N SER A 336 -31.18 10.59 -5.31
CA SER A 336 -30.79 11.97 -5.01
C SER A 336 -30.13 12.19 -3.64
N GLN A 337 -30.05 11.19 -2.75
CA GLN A 337 -29.65 11.46 -1.35
C GLN A 337 -28.19 11.94 -1.19
N ALA A 338 -27.21 11.22 -1.72
CA ALA A 338 -25.80 11.65 -1.62
C ALA A 338 -25.46 12.85 -2.54
N ARG A 339 -26.13 12.92 -3.70
CA ARG A 339 -25.92 13.99 -4.70
C ARG A 339 -26.62 15.29 -4.32
N ALA A 340 -27.56 15.30 -3.38
CA ALA A 340 -28.17 16.55 -2.89
C ALA A 340 -27.37 17.23 -1.76
N VAL A 341 -26.50 16.49 -1.06
CA VAL A 341 -25.72 17.04 0.06
C VAL A 341 -24.65 17.99 -0.46
N SER A 342 -24.67 19.24 -0.01
CA SER A 342 -23.62 20.20 -0.30
C SER A 342 -22.36 19.88 0.50
N LEU A 343 -21.29 19.54 -0.22
CA LEU A 343 -19.94 19.41 0.33
C LEU A 343 -19.23 20.76 0.33
N ASN A 344 -18.32 20.96 1.28
CA ASN A 344 -17.51 22.18 1.38
C ASN A 344 -16.05 21.80 1.61
N ARG A 345 -15.23 21.93 0.55
CA ARG A 345 -13.80 21.59 0.57
C ARG A 345 -13.52 20.18 1.11
N PRO A 346 -14.03 19.11 0.47
CA PRO A 346 -13.67 17.75 0.87
C PRO A 346 -12.17 17.54 0.62
N HIS A 347 -11.41 17.16 1.65
CA HIS A 347 -9.96 16.95 1.56
C HIS A 347 -9.63 15.48 1.24
N HIS A 348 -9.41 14.62 2.25
CA HIS A 348 -9.09 13.20 2.00
C HIS A 348 -10.30 12.27 2.08
N LEU A 349 -10.11 11.08 1.51
CA LEU A 349 -11.07 9.99 1.43
C LEU A 349 -10.46 8.71 2.02
N ALA A 350 -11.31 7.85 2.59
CA ALA A 350 -10.92 6.49 3.00
C ALA A 350 -12.06 5.51 2.77
N LEU A 351 -11.76 4.27 2.41
CA LEU A 351 -12.74 3.19 2.35
C LEU A 351 -12.72 2.40 3.65
N ASP A 352 -13.85 1.82 4.05
CA ASP A 352 -13.81 0.73 5.05
C ASP A 352 -13.03 -0.49 4.51
N ALA A 353 -12.69 -1.42 5.41
CA ALA A 353 -11.88 -2.59 5.07
C ALA A 353 -12.52 -3.51 4.00
N VAL A 354 -13.84 -3.42 3.81
CA VAL A 354 -14.60 -4.27 2.87
C VAL A 354 -14.97 -3.54 1.57
N GLY A 355 -14.72 -2.23 1.47
CA GLY A 355 -15.07 -1.38 0.33
C GLY A 355 -16.54 -0.95 0.27
N GLY A 356 -17.34 -1.18 1.30
CA GLY A 356 -18.77 -0.84 1.31
C GLY A 356 -19.07 0.64 1.59
N THR A 357 -18.18 1.29 2.33
CA THR A 357 -18.38 2.66 2.83
C THR A 357 -17.22 3.55 2.45
N LEU A 358 -17.50 4.71 1.87
CA LEU A 358 -16.53 5.76 1.59
C LEU A 358 -16.66 6.89 2.61
N TYR A 359 -15.64 7.09 3.43
CA TYR A 359 -15.52 8.19 4.36
C TYR A 359 -14.95 9.43 3.68
N ILE A 360 -15.56 10.59 3.96
CA ILE A 360 -15.24 11.87 3.34
C ILE A 360 -14.98 12.89 4.46
N ALA A 361 -13.78 13.45 4.50
CA ALA A 361 -13.47 14.60 5.34
C ALA A 361 -14.09 15.88 4.73
N ASP A 362 -15.29 16.26 5.15
CA ASP A 362 -16.04 17.45 4.67
C ASP A 362 -15.54 18.70 5.43
N THR A 363 -14.27 19.04 5.19
CA THR A 363 -13.46 19.93 6.04
C THR A 363 -14.11 21.28 6.32
N GLY A 364 -14.61 21.96 5.29
CA GLY A 364 -15.21 23.29 5.42
C GLY A 364 -16.56 23.27 6.14
N ASN A 365 -17.17 22.10 6.31
CA ASN A 365 -18.37 21.90 7.13
C ASN A 365 -18.05 21.25 8.48
N HIS A 366 -16.78 21.15 8.90
CA HIS A 366 -16.39 20.69 10.24
C HIS A 366 -16.99 19.32 10.64
N ARG A 367 -17.05 18.39 9.69
CA ARG A 367 -17.63 17.06 9.90
C ARG A 367 -16.98 15.99 9.01
N VAL A 368 -17.22 14.73 9.36
CA VAL A 368 -16.90 13.56 8.54
C VAL A 368 -18.20 12.87 8.11
N LEU A 369 -18.30 12.57 6.82
CA LEU A 369 -19.43 11.88 6.23
C LEU A 369 -19.05 10.43 5.87
N ALA A 370 -20.02 9.53 5.96
CA ALA A 370 -19.94 8.17 5.41
C ALA A 370 -20.94 8.04 4.26
N LEU A 371 -20.44 7.67 3.08
CA LEU A 371 -21.22 7.32 1.91
C LEU A 371 -21.37 5.80 1.86
N ASP A 372 -22.59 5.29 2.02
CA ASP A 372 -22.92 3.91 1.70
C ASP A 372 -22.90 3.77 0.17
N LEU A 373 -21.96 3.01 -0.37
CA LEU A 373 -21.76 2.89 -1.82
C LEU A 373 -22.85 2.06 -2.50
N HIS A 374 -23.57 1.22 -1.75
CA HIS A 374 -24.68 0.43 -2.26
C HIS A 374 -25.99 1.24 -2.28
N ARG A 375 -26.30 1.90 -1.16
CA ARG A 375 -27.53 2.69 -0.99
C ARG A 375 -27.43 4.11 -1.56
N ARG A 376 -26.20 4.59 -1.85
CA ARG A 376 -25.91 5.95 -2.32
C ARG A 376 -26.44 7.03 -1.36
N THR A 377 -26.29 6.79 -0.06
CA THR A 377 -26.76 7.69 1.01
C THR A 377 -25.59 8.23 1.83
N LEU A 378 -25.63 9.52 2.18
CA LEU A 378 -24.64 10.15 3.06
C LEU A 378 -25.19 10.29 4.48
N THR A 379 -24.34 9.98 5.46
CA THR A 379 -24.62 10.19 6.88
C THR A 379 -23.44 10.88 7.55
N THR A 380 -23.70 11.74 8.54
CA THR A 380 -22.62 12.29 9.38
C THR A 380 -22.24 11.26 10.42
N VAL A 381 -20.96 10.91 10.48
CA VAL A 381 -20.41 9.92 11.42
C VAL A 381 -19.54 10.57 12.51
N ALA A 382 -19.04 11.78 12.27
CA ALA A 382 -18.35 12.57 13.28
C ALA A 382 -18.49 14.07 13.01
N GLY A 383 -18.49 14.89 14.07
CA GLY A 383 -18.65 16.34 13.97
C GLY A 383 -20.11 16.80 13.95
N THR A 384 -20.32 18.04 14.40
CA THR A 384 -21.66 18.64 14.55
C THR A 384 -22.00 19.63 13.43
N GLY A 385 -21.08 19.88 12.51
CA GLY A 385 -21.22 20.93 11.49
C GLY A 385 -20.72 22.31 11.95
N THR A 386 -20.30 22.45 13.20
CA THR A 386 -19.79 23.70 13.77
C THR A 386 -18.37 23.49 14.30
N ALA A 387 -17.46 24.41 13.97
CA ALA A 387 -16.09 24.39 14.44
C ALA A 387 -16.02 24.39 15.97
N GLY A 388 -15.18 23.52 16.54
CA GLY A 388 -14.88 23.53 17.97
C GLY A 388 -14.05 22.35 18.43
N ALA A 389 -13.58 22.42 19.68
CA ALA A 389 -12.85 21.32 20.33
C ALA A 389 -13.82 20.46 21.15
N GLY A 390 -14.32 19.38 20.57
CA GLY A 390 -15.23 18.47 21.27
C GLY A 390 -14.52 17.59 22.30
N PRO A 391 -15.20 17.23 23.41
CA PRO A 391 -14.66 16.38 24.47
C PRO A 391 -14.44 14.94 23.99
N ASP A 392 -13.62 14.21 24.73
CA ASP A 392 -13.43 12.77 24.52
C ASP A 392 -14.52 11.96 25.24
N GLY A 393 -14.82 10.78 24.69
CA GLY A 393 -15.78 9.84 25.24
C GLY A 393 -17.21 10.04 24.75
N GLU A 394 -17.59 11.19 24.21
CA GLU A 394 -18.94 11.45 23.68
C GLU A 394 -19.21 10.72 22.36
N PRO A 395 -20.48 10.55 21.94
CA PRO A 395 -20.81 10.13 20.58
C PRO A 395 -20.14 11.05 19.54
N ALA A 396 -19.50 10.47 18.54
CA ALA A 396 -18.71 11.21 17.55
C ALA A 396 -19.54 12.27 16.81
N THR A 397 -20.83 12.02 16.58
CA THR A 397 -21.78 12.94 15.94
C THR A 397 -22.22 14.11 16.82
N GLN A 398 -21.89 14.09 18.11
CA GLN A 398 -22.19 15.14 19.10
C GLN A 398 -20.94 15.92 19.53
N SER A 399 -19.74 15.41 19.26
CA SER A 399 -18.48 16.12 19.47
C SER A 399 -18.19 17.06 18.30
N PRO A 400 -18.08 18.40 18.49
CA PRO A 400 -17.63 19.28 17.43
C PRO A 400 -16.20 18.91 17.01
N LEU A 401 -15.93 19.11 15.72
CA LEU A 401 -14.59 18.99 15.13
C LEU A 401 -14.15 20.35 14.60
N ASP A 402 -12.86 20.57 14.42
CA ASP A 402 -12.34 21.74 13.73
C ASP A 402 -11.43 21.37 12.56
N GLN A 403 -11.94 21.64 11.35
CA GLN A 403 -11.29 21.36 10.07
C GLN A 403 -10.74 19.92 9.99
N PRO A 404 -11.60 18.89 9.97
CA PRO A 404 -11.14 17.53 9.72
C PRO A 404 -10.53 17.48 8.31
N TRP A 405 -9.22 17.24 8.19
CA TRP A 405 -8.51 17.26 6.91
C TRP A 405 -8.35 15.88 6.30
N SER A 406 -8.04 14.89 7.13
CA SER A 406 -7.85 13.51 6.68
C SER A 406 -8.63 12.51 7.50
N VAL A 407 -9.00 11.43 6.83
CA VAL A 407 -9.60 10.24 7.42
C VAL A 407 -8.80 9.01 7.03
N ALA A 408 -8.69 8.03 7.93
CA ALA A 408 -8.13 6.72 7.65
C ALA A 408 -8.87 5.65 8.46
N THR A 409 -9.09 4.49 7.87
CA THR A 409 -9.76 3.35 8.50
C THR A 409 -8.71 2.31 8.91
N ALA A 410 -8.98 1.62 10.02
CA ALA A 410 -8.25 0.43 10.41
C ALA A 410 -9.09 -0.83 10.15
N ALA A 411 -8.44 -1.97 10.02
CA ALA A 411 -9.11 -3.27 9.81
C ALA A 411 -10.07 -3.66 10.94
N ASP A 412 -9.90 -3.09 12.14
CA ASP A 412 -10.77 -3.30 13.30
C ASP A 412 -12.01 -2.38 13.32
N GLY A 413 -12.19 -1.55 12.29
CA GLY A 413 -13.34 -0.66 12.15
C GLY A 413 -13.16 0.71 12.79
N ARG A 414 -12.01 1.02 13.39
CA ARG A 414 -11.71 2.37 13.87
C ARG A 414 -11.54 3.36 12.70
N LEU A 415 -12.01 4.59 12.91
CA LEU A 415 -11.85 5.70 11.97
C LEU A 415 -11.00 6.81 12.61
N PHE A 416 -9.80 7.02 12.07
CA PHE A 416 -8.88 8.07 12.48
C PHE A 416 -9.15 9.35 11.70
N ILE A 417 -9.09 10.49 12.38
CA ILE A 417 -9.45 11.81 11.84
C ILE A 417 -8.37 12.81 12.25
N SER A 418 -7.68 13.45 11.31
CA SER A 418 -6.83 14.61 11.63
C SER A 418 -7.67 15.88 11.73
N GLU A 419 -7.65 16.53 12.89
CA GLU A 419 -8.24 17.84 13.09
C GLU A 419 -7.17 18.92 12.92
N HIS A 420 -7.16 19.54 11.74
CA HIS A 420 -6.16 20.54 11.41
C HIS A 420 -6.21 21.75 12.37
N GLY A 421 -7.41 22.25 12.64
CA GLY A 421 -7.62 23.45 13.46
C GLY A 421 -7.38 23.21 14.95
N ASN A 422 -7.71 22.02 15.44
CA ASN A 422 -7.49 21.63 16.84
C ASN A 422 -6.10 21.01 17.10
N HIS A 423 -5.25 20.88 16.08
CA HIS A 423 -3.91 20.31 16.20
C HIS A 423 -3.88 18.93 16.90
N ARG A 424 -4.81 18.06 16.55
CA ARG A 424 -4.91 16.71 17.13
C ARG A 424 -5.39 15.69 16.11
N VAL A 425 -5.19 14.42 16.42
CA VAL A 425 -5.80 13.29 15.72
C VAL A 425 -6.79 12.64 16.67
N ARG A 426 -8.01 12.43 16.18
CA ARG A 426 -9.07 11.70 16.87
C ARG A 426 -9.22 10.32 16.29
N VAL A 427 -9.82 9.44 17.07
CA VAL A 427 -10.29 8.13 16.63
C VAL A 427 -11.74 7.96 17.04
N VAL A 428 -12.56 7.49 16.11
CA VAL A 428 -13.92 7.00 16.37
C VAL A 428 -13.84 5.49 16.46
N ASP A 429 -14.21 4.95 17.62
CA ASP A 429 -14.26 3.52 17.86
C ASP A 429 -15.55 2.92 17.22
N PRO A 430 -15.63 1.60 16.96
CA PRO A 430 -16.79 0.98 16.30
C PRO A 430 -18.13 1.15 17.04
N ASP A 431 -18.11 1.51 18.32
CA ASP A 431 -19.29 1.85 19.12
C ASP A 431 -19.79 3.29 18.89
N GLY A 432 -19.09 4.05 18.04
CA GLY A 432 -19.42 5.42 17.67
C GLY A 432 -18.92 6.49 18.65
N ARG A 433 -18.09 6.14 19.65
CA ARG A 433 -17.48 7.12 20.55
C ARG A 433 -16.19 7.68 19.97
N ILE A 434 -15.92 8.95 20.24
CA ILE A 434 -14.71 9.64 19.77
C ILE A 434 -13.75 9.96 20.92
N ARG A 435 -12.45 9.82 20.68
CA ARG A 435 -11.40 10.22 21.62
C ARG A 435 -10.14 10.70 20.93
N THR A 436 -9.29 11.41 21.65
CA THR A 436 -7.98 11.84 21.16
C THR A 436 -7.00 10.68 21.18
N VAL A 437 -6.25 10.49 20.08
CA VAL A 437 -5.20 9.45 19.98
C VAL A 437 -3.81 10.07 19.84
N ALA A 438 -3.71 11.29 19.32
CA ALA A 438 -2.47 12.05 19.29
C ALA A 438 -2.75 13.55 19.30
N GLY A 439 -1.85 14.35 19.86
CA GLY A 439 -2.02 15.80 19.97
C GLY A 439 -2.68 16.24 21.28
N SER A 440 -2.28 17.41 21.76
CA SER A 440 -2.87 18.09 22.92
C SER A 440 -3.45 19.45 22.52
N LEU A 441 -4.55 19.84 23.17
CA LEU A 441 -5.11 21.19 23.06
C LEU A 441 -4.32 22.21 23.90
N GLU A 442 -3.50 21.74 24.83
CA GLU A 442 -2.67 22.58 25.68
C GLU A 442 -1.32 22.84 25.01
N ARG A 443 -1.08 24.08 24.58
CA ARG A 443 0.21 24.49 24.03
C ARG A 443 1.18 24.76 25.17
N THR A 444 2.10 23.84 25.43
CA THR A 444 3.29 24.11 26.23
C THR A 444 4.45 24.57 25.35
N ASP A 445 5.32 25.42 25.87
CA ASP A 445 6.52 26.00 25.25
C ASP A 445 7.76 25.07 25.28
N HIS A 446 7.56 23.76 25.46
CA HIS A 446 8.61 22.75 25.61
C HIS A 446 8.44 21.60 24.59
N ASP A 447 9.51 20.81 24.38
CA ASP A 447 9.70 19.69 23.43
C ASP A 447 8.44 19.08 22.78
N ASP A 448 8.51 18.80 21.47
CA ASP A 448 7.39 18.40 20.59
C ASP A 448 6.63 17.10 20.99
N GLY A 449 7.09 16.36 22.00
CA GLY A 449 6.40 15.18 22.52
C GLY A 449 6.99 13.84 22.09
N ASP A 450 7.95 13.83 21.18
CA ASP A 450 8.48 12.59 20.62
C ASP A 450 9.16 11.72 21.68
N GLY A 451 8.94 10.41 21.60
CA GLY A 451 9.34 9.42 22.60
C GLY A 451 8.40 9.33 23.81
N ARG A 452 7.32 10.12 23.85
CA ARG A 452 6.33 10.13 24.94
C ARG A 452 4.93 9.74 24.43
N THR A 453 3.95 9.80 25.32
CA THR A 453 2.55 9.51 25.01
C THR A 453 2.04 10.45 23.92
N ALA A 454 1.42 9.89 22.90
CA ALA A 454 0.95 10.61 21.73
C ALA A 454 -0.09 11.69 22.07
N THR A 455 -0.94 11.47 23.08
CA THR A 455 -1.96 12.43 23.53
C THR A 455 -1.38 13.66 24.24
N GLU A 456 -0.10 13.63 24.62
CA GLU A 456 0.60 14.76 25.22
C GLU A 456 1.46 15.52 24.20
N ALA A 457 1.59 14.98 22.99
CA ALA A 457 2.44 15.57 21.97
C ALA A 457 1.85 16.85 21.37
N LEU A 458 2.72 17.77 20.96
CA LEU A 458 2.32 19.01 20.32
C LEU A 458 2.32 18.80 18.81
N LEU A 459 1.18 18.37 18.26
CA LEU A 459 1.00 18.36 16.81
C LEU A 459 0.88 19.79 16.28
N ARG A 460 1.30 19.99 15.04
CA ARG A 460 1.21 21.27 14.34
C ARG A 460 0.48 21.04 13.03
N SER A 461 -0.80 21.39 13.04
CA SER A 461 -1.64 21.39 11.83
C SER A 461 -1.57 20.04 11.07
N PRO A 462 -2.01 18.93 11.69
CA PRO A 462 -1.93 17.62 11.08
C PRO A 462 -2.78 17.57 9.79
N THR A 463 -2.21 17.08 8.70
CA THR A 463 -2.79 17.14 7.35
C THR A 463 -3.29 15.80 6.83
N GLY A 464 -2.56 14.73 7.11
CA GLY A 464 -2.80 13.39 6.63
C GLY A 464 -2.66 12.39 7.75
N VAL A 465 -3.45 11.33 7.68
CA VAL A 465 -3.34 10.16 8.55
C VAL A 465 -3.39 8.89 7.70
N SER A 466 -2.64 7.87 8.09
CA SER A 466 -2.71 6.54 7.48
C SER A 466 -2.36 5.47 8.49
N VAL A 467 -3.08 4.35 8.45
CA VAL A 467 -2.88 3.23 9.38
C VAL A 467 -2.18 2.09 8.64
N ASP A 468 -1.09 1.60 9.22
CA ASP A 468 -0.49 0.32 8.88
C ASP A 468 -0.97 -0.72 9.91
N ASP A 469 -2.06 -1.42 9.59
CA ASP A 469 -2.64 -2.45 10.47
C ASP A 469 -1.67 -3.61 10.75
N ARG A 470 -0.71 -3.87 9.84
CA ARG A 470 0.22 -5.01 9.97
C ARG A 470 1.29 -4.72 11.02
N ARG A 471 1.72 -3.46 11.10
CA ARG A 471 2.66 -3.00 12.12
C ARG A 471 1.97 -2.43 13.35
N GLY A 472 0.68 -2.12 13.27
CA GLY A 472 -0.04 -1.44 14.34
C GLY A 472 0.42 0.02 14.49
N VAL A 473 0.68 0.70 13.37
CA VAL A 473 1.24 2.07 13.37
C VAL A 473 0.27 3.05 12.71
N LEU A 474 0.11 4.23 13.29
CA LEU A 474 -0.57 5.37 12.69
C LEU A 474 0.47 6.41 12.25
N TYR A 475 0.55 6.71 10.97
CA TYR A 475 1.34 7.80 10.43
C TYR A 475 0.53 9.10 10.41
N ILE A 476 1.17 10.21 10.76
CA ILE A 476 0.59 11.54 10.86
C ILE A 476 1.51 12.53 10.15
N THR A 477 1.01 13.28 9.18
CA THR A 477 1.75 14.38 8.55
C THR A 477 1.40 15.71 9.19
N GLU A 478 2.38 16.60 9.33
CA GLU A 478 2.22 17.94 9.91
C GLU A 478 2.77 18.99 8.95
N SER A 479 1.96 20.00 8.62
CA SER A 479 2.30 20.97 7.56
C SER A 479 3.39 21.98 7.94
N SER A 480 3.67 22.22 9.24
CA SER A 480 4.67 23.20 9.67
C SER A 480 5.26 22.88 11.06
N PRO A 481 6.58 22.66 11.21
CA PRO A 481 7.57 22.45 10.15
C PRO A 481 7.28 21.08 9.49
N GLY A 482 7.22 21.03 8.16
CA GLY A 482 6.83 19.83 7.42
C GLY A 482 7.50 18.56 7.94
N ARG A 483 6.72 17.61 8.45
CA ARG A 483 7.25 16.31 8.94
C ARG A 483 6.20 15.22 8.93
N VAL A 484 6.66 13.97 9.11
CA VAL A 484 5.83 12.80 9.38
C VAL A 484 6.23 12.24 10.75
N ARG A 485 5.23 12.00 11.59
CA ARG A 485 5.36 11.27 12.84
C ARG A 485 4.59 9.96 12.76
N GLN A 486 4.99 9.01 13.60
CA GLN A 486 4.31 7.72 13.73
C GLN A 486 3.90 7.49 15.18
N VAL A 487 2.76 6.86 15.39
CA VAL A 487 2.25 6.42 16.69
C VAL A 487 2.16 4.91 16.68
N ASP A 488 2.85 4.27 17.61
CA ASP A 488 2.63 2.86 17.89
C ASP A 488 1.27 2.72 18.60
N LEU A 489 0.30 2.08 17.96
CA LEU A 489 -1.09 2.04 18.43
C LEU A 489 -1.28 1.15 19.68
N ALA A 490 -0.30 0.30 20.00
CA ALA A 490 -0.37 -0.58 21.17
C ALA A 490 0.13 0.13 22.44
N SER A 491 1.26 0.84 22.34
CA SER A 491 1.88 1.58 23.44
C SER A 491 1.38 3.02 23.56
N GLY A 492 0.83 3.59 22.47
CA GLY A 492 0.44 4.99 22.40
C GLY A 492 1.62 5.95 22.36
N ILE A 493 2.83 5.48 22.01
CA ILE A 493 4.03 6.32 21.93
C ILE A 493 4.14 6.93 20.53
N ILE A 494 4.41 8.24 20.47
CA ILE A 494 4.69 8.95 19.22
C ILE A 494 6.19 9.16 19.02
N THR A 495 6.68 9.00 17.80
CA THR A 495 8.05 9.32 17.41
C THR A 495 8.09 10.00 16.05
N ALA A 496 9.17 10.73 15.77
CA ALA A 496 9.47 11.12 14.39
C ALA A 496 9.63 9.91 13.48
N PHE A 497 9.28 10.11 12.21
CA PHE A 497 9.38 9.09 11.17
C PHE A 497 10.12 9.62 9.93
N ALA A 498 9.73 10.78 9.40
CA ALA A 498 10.37 11.36 8.23
C ALA A 498 10.29 12.89 8.21
N GLY A 499 11.23 13.52 7.48
CA GLY A 499 11.40 14.97 7.42
C GLY A 499 12.22 15.53 8.58
N ALA A 500 12.86 16.68 8.33
CA ALA A 500 13.82 17.26 9.26
C ALA A 500 13.17 17.57 10.62
N GLN A 501 13.78 17.04 11.68
CA GLN A 501 13.51 17.43 13.05
C GLN A 501 13.66 18.94 13.17
N HIS A 502 12.69 19.62 13.79
CA HIS A 502 12.93 20.99 14.23
C HIS A 502 14.02 20.91 15.29
N THR A 503 15.27 21.18 14.93
CA THR A 503 16.30 21.36 15.93
C THR A 503 15.83 22.56 16.75
N PRO A 504 15.50 22.43 18.05
CA PRO A 504 15.23 23.62 18.85
C PRO A 504 16.45 24.51 18.66
N ALA A 505 16.22 25.77 18.26
CA ALA A 505 17.29 26.71 18.02
C ALA A 505 18.25 26.61 19.20
N ARG A 506 19.46 26.10 18.93
CA ARG A 506 20.52 26.00 19.92
C ARG A 506 20.59 27.37 20.57
N ALA A 507 20.28 27.45 21.86
CA ALA A 507 20.38 28.68 22.61
C ALA A 507 21.72 29.32 22.24
N ALA A 508 21.67 30.48 21.60
CA ALA A 508 22.87 31.19 21.21
C ALA A 508 23.71 31.39 22.50
N PRO A 509 25.03 31.18 22.45
CA PRO A 509 25.88 31.23 23.63
C PRO A 509 25.81 32.57 24.36
#